data_AF-A0A9E4KXJ2-F1
#
_entry.id   AF-A0A9E4KXJ2-F1
#
_cell.length_a   1.000
_cell.length_b   1.000
_cell.length_c   1.000
_cell.angle_alpha   90.00
_cell.angle_beta   90.00
_cell.angle_gamma   90.00
#
_symmetry.space_group_name_H-M   'P 1'
#
loop_
_entity.id
_entity.type
_entity.pdbx_description
1 polymer ?
#
loop_
_entity_poly.entity_id
_entity_poly.type
_entity_poly.pdbx_seq_one_letter_code
_entity_poly.pdbx_strand_id
1 'polypeptide(L)' 'MTMTDASKYALGPTTDEVLDAESAGFASIDQGQGFWYGFENRLEEMGYHRIVEAPCSCPDAGWHGHLPECRWLRDWPA' A
#
# COMPACT_ATOMS: atom_id res chain seq x y z
N MET A 1 -9.87 -25.04 15.62
CA MET A 1 -9.22 -23.76 15.28
C MET A 1 -9.96 -23.16 14.11
N THR A 2 -10.97 -22.35 14.38
CA THR A 2 -11.71 -21.61 13.35
C THR A 2 -10.94 -20.33 13.06
N MET A 3 -10.30 -20.27 11.89
CA MET A 3 -9.75 -19.02 11.33
C MET A 3 -10.94 -18.18 10.85
N THR A 4 -11.60 -17.50 11.79
CA THR A 4 -12.69 -16.57 11.48
C THR A 4 -12.11 -15.22 11.07
N ASP A 5 -12.38 -14.85 9.82
CA ASP A 5 -12.65 -13.48 9.39
C ASP A 5 -11.48 -12.47 9.37
N ALA A 6 -10.37 -12.85 8.73
CA ALA A 6 -9.30 -11.90 8.35
C ALA A 6 -9.53 -11.25 6.96
N SER A 7 -10.66 -11.51 6.29
CA SER A 7 -10.77 -11.34 4.83
C SER A 7 -11.34 -9.99 4.35
N LYS A 8 -11.70 -9.07 5.26
CA LYS A 8 -12.23 -7.74 4.88
C LYS A 8 -11.31 -6.56 5.25
N TYR A 9 -10.25 -6.84 6.00
CA TYR A 9 -9.19 -5.88 6.33
C TYR A 9 -7.95 -6.07 5.44
N ALA A 10 -7.93 -7.07 4.57
CA ALA A 10 -6.88 -7.32 3.59
C ALA A 10 -7.10 -6.54 2.28
N LEU A 11 -7.47 -5.26 2.39
CA LEU A 11 -7.62 -4.37 1.23
C LEU A 11 -6.29 -3.68 0.88
N GLY A 12 -5.31 -3.66 1.79
CA GLY A 12 -3.99 -3.09 1.56
C GLY A 12 -3.01 -4.03 0.85
N PRO A 13 -1.89 -3.49 0.31
CA PRO A 13 -0.84 -4.31 -0.28
C PRO A 13 -0.23 -5.25 0.77
N THR A 14 0.10 -6.46 0.34
CA THR A 14 0.88 -7.41 1.13
C THR A 14 2.32 -6.92 1.27
N THR A 15 3.08 -7.50 2.21
CA THR A 15 4.50 -7.15 2.40
C THR A 15 5.31 -7.36 1.12
N ASP A 16 5.07 -8.43 0.36
CA ASP A 16 5.79 -8.70 -0.88
C ASP A 16 5.46 -7.67 -1.97
N GLU A 17 4.20 -7.22 -2.06
CA GLU A 17 3.77 -6.16 -2.98
C GLU A 17 4.37 -4.79 -2.59
N VAL A 18 4.51 -4.51 -1.28
CA VAL A 18 5.22 -3.32 -0.80
C VAL A 18 6.69 -3.37 -1.19
N LEU A 19 7.37 -4.50 -0.98
CA LEU A 19 8.79 -4.66 -1.36
C LEU A 19 9.01 -4.54 -2.87
N ASP A 20 8.08 -5.02 -3.68
CA ASP A 20 8.10 -4.83 -5.14
C ASP A 20 7.91 -3.35 -5.52
N ALA A 21 6.96 -2.65 -4.88
CA ALA A 21 6.75 -1.22 -5.06
C ALA A 21 7.96 -0.39 -4.61
N GLU A 22 8.61 -0.73 -3.48
CA GLU A 22 9.86 -0.10 -3.03
C GLU A 22 10.98 -0.27 -4.06
N SER A 23 11.12 -1.48 -4.61
CA SER A 23 12.10 -1.77 -5.66
C SER A 23 11.84 -0.92 -6.92
N ALA A 24 10.59 -0.78 -7.33
CA ALA A 24 10.19 0.11 -8.43
C ALA A 24 10.47 1.59 -8.12
N GLY A 25 10.26 2.01 -6.87
CA GLY A 25 10.60 3.35 -6.40
C GLY A 25 12.10 3.65 -6.48
N PHE A 26 12.97 2.71 -6.11
CA PHE A 26 14.40 2.90 -6.28
C PHE A 26 14.80 2.91 -7.77
N ALA A 27 14.23 2.02 -8.58
CA ALA A 27 14.49 1.98 -10.02
C ALA A 27 14.05 3.26 -10.76
N SER A 28 13.04 3.98 -10.27
CA SER A 28 12.60 5.25 -10.85
C SER A 28 13.58 6.40 -10.58
N ILE A 29 14.32 6.37 -9.47
CA ILE A 29 15.40 7.34 -9.17
C ILE A 29 16.47 7.27 -10.25
N ASP A 30 16.89 6.06 -10.62
CA ASP A 30 17.91 5.85 -11.66
C ASP A 30 17.45 6.35 -13.04
N GLN A 31 16.14 6.47 -13.26
CA GLN A 31 15.52 7.01 -14.47
C GLN A 31 15.29 8.53 -14.41
N GLY A 32 15.77 9.20 -13.36
CA GLY A 32 15.62 10.64 -13.17
C GLY A 32 14.26 11.07 -12.61
N GLN A 33 13.45 10.13 -12.12
CA GLN A 33 12.19 10.41 -11.41
C GLN A 33 12.41 10.40 -9.89
N GLY A 34 11.37 10.70 -9.13
CA GLY A 34 11.37 10.53 -7.67
C GLY A 34 11.04 9.10 -7.24
N PHE A 35 11.44 8.73 -6.01
CA PHE A 35 11.09 7.43 -5.40
C PHE A 35 9.57 7.18 -5.40
N TRP A 36 8.82 8.17 -4.89
CA TRP A 36 7.36 8.05 -4.79
C TRP A 36 6.69 7.89 -6.15
N TYR A 37 7.25 8.46 -7.23
CA TYR A 37 6.70 8.25 -8.56
C TYR A 37 6.72 6.77 -8.97
N GLY A 38 7.85 6.07 -8.77
CA GLY A 38 7.94 4.65 -9.09
C GLY A 38 7.11 3.78 -8.15
N PHE A 39 7.16 4.08 -6.85
CA PHE A 39 6.41 3.36 -5.83
C PHE A 39 4.90 3.45 -6.03
N GLU A 40 4.36 4.65 -6.22
CA GLU A 40 2.92 4.88 -6.37
C GLU A 40 2.40 4.28 -7.69
N ASN A 41 3.11 4.49 -8.81
CA ASN A 41 2.72 3.89 -10.10
C ASN A 41 2.67 2.36 -10.04
N ARG A 42 3.63 1.73 -9.33
CA ARG A 42 3.67 0.28 -9.21
C ARG A 42 2.47 -0.27 -8.43
N LEU A 43 2.03 0.44 -7.39
CA LEU A 43 0.83 0.08 -6.65
C LEU A 43 -0.44 0.31 -7.48
N GLU A 44 -0.51 1.38 -8.27
CA GLU A 44 -1.62 1.61 -9.22
C GLU A 44 -1.73 0.52 -10.29
N GLU A 45 -0.59 0.04 -10.83
CA GLU A 45 -0.56 -1.09 -11.78
C GLU A 45 -1.10 -2.39 -11.17
N MET A 46 -0.93 -2.59 -9.86
CA MET A 46 -1.47 -3.73 -9.11
C MET A 46 -2.97 -3.55 -8.76
N GLY A 47 -3.56 -2.41 -9.13
CA GLY A 47 -4.97 -2.09 -8.89
C GLY A 47 -5.23 -1.49 -7.51
N TYR A 48 -4.21 -1.01 -6.82
CA TYR A 48 -4.41 -0.24 -5.58
C TYR A 48 -4.68 1.22 -5.91
N HIS A 49 -5.54 1.84 -5.09
CA HIS A 49 -5.79 3.26 -5.16
C HIS A 49 -5.39 3.91 -3.86
N ARG A 50 -4.75 5.08 -3.97
CA ARG A 50 -4.39 5.89 -2.81
C ARG A 50 -5.62 6.63 -2.30
N ILE A 51 -6.00 6.34 -1.05
CA ILE A 51 -7.07 7.04 -0.36
C ILE A 51 -6.43 8.07 0.57
N VAL A 52 -6.49 9.33 0.15
CA VAL A 52 -5.87 10.46 0.87
C VAL A 52 -6.47 10.64 2.27
N GLU A 53 -7.77 10.36 2.39
CA GLU A 53 -8.59 10.47 3.61
C GLU A 53 -9.03 9.11 4.17
N ALA A 54 -8.25 8.03 3.97
CA ALA A 54 -8.60 6.75 4.58
C ALA A 54 -8.51 6.85 6.11
N PRO A 55 -9.57 6.50 6.87
CA PRO A 55 -9.42 6.24 8.29
C PRO A 55 -8.38 5.13 8.47
N CYS A 56 -7.56 5.20 9.52
CA CYS A 56 -6.46 4.27 9.78
C CYS A 56 -6.87 2.82 9.49
N SER A 57 -6.42 2.29 8.36
CA SER A 57 -6.87 1.01 7.81
C SER A 57 -6.04 -0.17 8.32
N CYS A 58 -4.93 0.11 9.01
CA CYS A 58 -4.01 -0.90 9.53
C CYS A 58 -3.79 -0.73 11.05
N PRO A 59 -3.63 -1.84 11.80
CA PRO A 59 -3.33 -1.79 13.22
C PRO A 59 -1.97 -1.14 13.48
N ASP A 60 -1.99 -0.12 14.34
CA ASP A 60 -0.83 0.64 14.81
C ASP A 60 0.00 -0.21 15.79
N ALA A 61 1.14 -0.74 15.35
CA ALA A 61 2.14 -1.38 16.22
C ALA A 61 3.16 -0.37 16.82
N GLY A 62 2.76 0.88 17.02
CA GLY A 62 3.61 1.99 17.48
C GLY A 62 4.02 3.00 16.39
N TRP A 63 3.44 2.91 15.20
CA TRP A 63 3.68 3.77 14.03
C TRP A 63 2.43 4.59 13.63
N HIS A 64 1.58 5.03 14.56
CA HIS A 64 0.54 6.04 14.34
C HIS A 64 -0.33 5.84 13.08
N GLY A 65 -0.55 4.60 12.60
CA GLY A 65 -1.34 4.30 11.41
C GLY A 65 -0.98 5.12 10.15
N HIS A 66 0.27 5.60 10.02
CA HIS A 66 0.67 6.57 9.01
C HIS A 66 1.64 6.02 7.95
N LEU A 67 1.91 4.71 7.96
CA LEU A 67 2.76 4.14 6.95
C LEU A 67 2.11 4.35 5.55
N PRO A 68 2.88 4.80 4.53
CA PRO A 68 2.35 5.16 3.22
C PRO A 68 1.48 4.06 2.60
N GLU A 69 1.89 2.80 2.75
CA GLU A 69 1.21 1.60 2.27
C GLU A 69 -0.19 1.42 2.86
N CYS A 70 -0.47 1.93 4.07
CA CYS A 70 -1.80 1.85 4.68
C CYS A 70 -2.84 2.69 3.93
N ARG A 71 -2.41 3.65 3.10
CA ARG A 71 -3.32 4.47 2.29
C ARG A 71 -3.67 3.83 0.96
N TRP A 72 -3.07 2.69 0.62
CA TRP A 72 -3.28 2.01 -0.65
C TRP A 72 -4.26 0.88 -0.44
N LEU A 73 -5.43 0.96 -1.07
CA LEU A 73 -6.47 -0.05 -0.92
C LEU A 73 -6.98 -0.49 -2.30
N ARG A 74 -7.21 -1.78 -2.47
CA ARG A 74 -7.93 -2.36 -3.60
C ARG A 74 -9.39 -2.55 -3.21
N ASP A 75 -10.32 -2.40 -4.16
CA ASP A 75 -11.76 -2.65 -3.97
C ASP A 75 -12.44 -1.80 -2.86
N TRP A 76 -11.94 -0.59 -2.57
CA TRP A 76 -12.60 0.31 -1.62
C TRP A 76 -13.94 0.82 -2.19
N PRO A 77 -15.07 0.63 -1.47
CA PRO A 77 -16.35 1.15 -1.92
C PRO A 77 -16.34 2.68 -1.88
N ALA A 78 -16.51 3.30 -3.03
CA ALA A 78 -16.69 4.75 -3.19
C ALA A 78 -18.00 5.24 -2.54
#